data_AF-A0A7S3FSS7-F1
#
_entry.id   AF-A0A7S3FSS7-F1
#
_cell.length_a   1.000
_cell.length_b   1.000
_cell.length_c   1.000
_cell.angle_alpha   90.00
_cell.angle_beta   90.00
_cell.angle_gamma   90.00
#
_symmetry.space_group_name_H-M   'P 1'
#
loop_
_entity.id
_entity.type
_entity.pdbx_description
1 polymer ?
#
loop_
_entity_poly.entity_id
_entity_poly.type
_entity_poly.pdbx_seq_one_letter_code
_entity_poly.pdbx_strand_id
1 'polypeptide(L)'
;LAENQGNLLRKAFPESIIRPDFFCHEVLTMCQGPSPFQFVDVYEEVARILKDKPEEVEGDDFVDRLYRGFNWNGYRGPNEKKLIKMLHVTDTHLDLDYQEGSNVMCEMVLCCHKSQGFGIYRGDSQNQFKPASRWGAIGDAKCDIPDISVQKLVEFVRDQVAPDMVMWTGDVVPHDIWNQHFNHTTTYVKAITDYLRENLKGAQ
;
A
#
# COMPACT_ATOMS: atom_id res chain seq x y z
N LEU A 1 -14.88 6.66 -12.57
CA LEU A 1 -13.80 7.64 -12.28
C LEU A 1 -14.28 9.08 -12.23
N ALA A 2 -14.63 9.70 -13.36
CA ALA A 2 -14.98 11.13 -13.41
C ALA A 2 -16.15 11.54 -12.50
N GLU A 3 -17.15 10.68 -12.31
CA GLU A 3 -18.28 10.96 -11.43
C GLU A 3 -17.89 10.90 -9.94
N ASN A 4 -17.31 9.78 -9.49
CA ASN A 4 -16.91 9.59 -8.09
C ASN A 4 -15.86 10.62 -7.64
N GLN A 5 -14.77 10.75 -8.41
CA GLN A 5 -13.71 11.72 -8.10
C GLN A 5 -14.18 13.15 -8.35
N GLY A 6 -14.99 13.39 -9.38
CA GLY A 6 -15.54 14.71 -9.68
C GLY A 6 -16.39 15.28 -8.55
N ASN A 7 -17.17 14.44 -7.85
CA ASN A 7 -17.96 14.88 -6.71
C ASN A 7 -17.09 15.27 -5.51
N LEU A 8 -16.00 14.56 -5.25
CA LEU A 8 -15.03 14.93 -4.22
C LEU A 8 -14.31 16.22 -4.60
N LEU A 9 -13.83 16.33 -5.84
CA LEU A 9 -13.15 17.53 -6.34
C LEU A 9 -14.07 18.75 -6.31
N ARG A 10 -15.35 18.61 -6.66
CA ARG A 10 -16.34 19.70 -6.56
C ARG A 10 -16.55 20.21 -5.14
N LYS A 11 -16.34 19.36 -4.13
CA LYS A 11 -16.41 19.75 -2.71
C LYS A 11 -15.09 20.31 -2.20
N ALA A 12 -13.97 19.70 -2.57
CA ALA A 12 -12.64 20.08 -2.08
C ALA A 12 -12.09 21.34 -2.77
N PHE A 13 -12.39 21.54 -4.04
CA PHE A 13 -11.85 22.66 -4.81
C PHE A 13 -12.32 24.02 -4.26
N PRO A 14 -13.61 24.25 -3.96
CA PRO A 14 -14.10 25.46 -3.26
C PRO A 14 -13.44 25.72 -1.90
N GLU A 15 -13.01 24.66 -1.21
CA GLU A 15 -12.38 24.74 0.12
C GLU A 15 -10.86 24.92 0.07
N SER A 16 -10.27 25.00 -1.14
CA SER A 16 -8.82 25.11 -1.34
C SER A 16 -8.45 26.40 -2.09
N ILE A 17 -7.97 26.30 -3.33
CA ILE A 17 -7.36 27.42 -4.06
C ILE A 17 -8.37 28.52 -4.39
N ILE A 18 -9.62 28.15 -4.67
CA ILE A 18 -10.68 29.10 -4.98
C ILE A 18 -11.52 29.50 -3.76
N ARG A 19 -11.08 29.12 -2.54
CA ARG A 19 -11.69 29.64 -1.31
C ARG A 19 -11.53 31.17 -1.33
N PRO A 20 -12.59 31.96 -1.10
CA PRO A 20 -12.54 33.41 -1.36
C PRO A 20 -11.39 34.14 -0.67
N ASP A 21 -11.06 33.77 0.56
CA ASP A 21 -9.94 34.31 1.33
C ASP A 21 -8.58 33.81 0.80
N PHE A 22 -8.42 32.51 0.52
CA PHE A 22 -7.17 31.99 -0.07
C PHE A 22 -6.88 32.65 -1.40
N PHE A 23 -7.88 32.69 -2.29
CA PHE A 23 -7.74 33.26 -3.62
C PHE A 23 -7.42 34.76 -3.55
N CYS A 24 -8.10 35.49 -2.66
CA CYS A 24 -7.89 36.92 -2.52
C CYS A 24 -6.53 37.29 -1.92
N HIS A 25 -6.04 36.53 -0.92
CA HIS A 25 -4.74 36.77 -0.30
C HIS A 25 -3.57 36.23 -1.13
N GLU A 26 -3.64 34.97 -1.56
CA GLU A 26 -2.49 34.25 -2.15
C GLU A 26 -2.42 34.30 -3.67
N VAL A 27 -3.55 34.44 -4.37
CA VAL A 27 -3.56 34.44 -5.84
C VAL A 27 -3.64 35.85 -6.41
N LEU A 28 -4.58 36.67 -5.92
CA LEU A 28 -4.78 38.03 -6.41
C LEU A 28 -4.05 39.10 -5.59
N THR A 29 -3.70 38.79 -4.33
CA THR A 29 -3.06 39.74 -3.40
C THR A 29 -3.86 41.05 -3.24
N MET A 30 -5.19 40.95 -3.24
CA MET A 30 -6.11 42.09 -3.18
C MET A 30 -6.71 42.33 -1.79
N CYS A 31 -6.66 41.33 -0.90
CA CYS A 31 -7.18 41.44 0.45
C CYS A 31 -6.18 42.13 1.38
N GLN A 32 -6.70 42.99 2.27
CA GLN A 32 -5.91 43.71 3.26
C GLN A 32 -5.71 42.89 4.52
N GLY A 33 -4.58 43.08 5.19
CA GLY A 33 -4.21 42.36 6.40
C GLY A 33 -3.37 41.10 6.13
N PRO A 34 -2.86 40.46 7.20
CA PRO A 34 -2.08 39.24 7.06
C PRO A 34 -2.95 38.10 6.54
N SER A 35 -2.35 37.23 5.71
CA SER A 35 -3.02 36.02 5.26
C SER A 35 -3.34 35.11 6.46
N PRO A 36 -4.54 34.52 6.52
CA PRO A 36 -4.86 33.50 7.51
C PRO A 36 -4.22 32.14 7.18
N PHE A 37 -3.57 32.01 6.02
CA PHE A 37 -2.89 30.79 5.59
C PHE A 37 -1.41 30.86 5.91
N GLN A 38 -0.87 29.74 6.38
CA GLN A 38 0.55 29.58 6.62
C GLN A 38 1.08 28.52 5.65
N PHE A 39 2.00 28.91 4.79
CA PHE A 39 2.80 27.94 4.05
C PHE A 39 3.85 27.37 4.98
N VAL A 40 3.91 26.05 5.03
CA VAL A 40 4.92 25.34 5.81
C VAL A 40 6.11 25.10 4.89
N ASP A 41 7.25 25.68 5.23
CA ASP A 41 8.52 25.34 4.59
C ASP A 41 8.98 23.98 5.14
N VAL A 42 9.16 23.02 4.24
CA VAL A 42 9.53 21.65 4.61
C VAL A 42 10.91 21.61 5.28
N TYR A 43 11.84 22.47 4.89
CA TYR A 43 13.18 22.52 5.47
C TYR A 43 13.17 23.17 6.85
N GLU A 44 12.37 24.23 7.06
CA GLU A 44 12.20 24.81 8.41
C GLU A 44 11.56 23.81 9.37
N GLU A 45 10.57 23.05 8.89
CA GLU A 45 9.89 22.03 9.70
C GLU A 45 10.85 20.88 10.05
N VAL A 46 11.63 20.41 9.08
CA VAL A 46 12.68 19.40 9.32
C VAL A 46 13.70 19.94 10.32
N ALA A 47 14.18 21.19 10.15
CA ALA A 47 15.12 21.79 11.09
C ALA A 47 14.53 21.90 12.50
N ARG A 48 13.23 22.20 12.62
CA ARG A 48 12.52 22.23 13.91
C ARG A 48 12.47 20.86 14.56
N ILE A 49 12.14 19.82 13.82
CA ILE A 49 12.11 18.43 14.32
C ILE A 49 13.51 18.00 14.76
N LEU A 50 14.54 18.31 13.96
CA LEU A 50 15.92 17.92 14.24
C LEU A 50 16.57 18.72 15.37
N LYS A 51 16.03 19.89 15.75
CA LYS A 51 16.54 20.70 16.85
C LYS A 51 16.57 19.94 18.18
N ASP A 52 15.58 19.09 18.40
CA ASP A 52 15.43 18.31 19.64
C ASP A 52 15.96 16.88 19.49
N LYS A 53 16.76 16.61 18.44
CA LYS A 53 17.38 15.30 18.20
C LYS A 53 18.37 14.99 19.34
N PRO A 54 18.17 13.90 20.11
CA PRO A 54 19.09 13.55 21.19
C PRO A 54 20.50 13.22 20.68
N GLU A 55 21.51 13.52 21.51
CA GLU A 55 22.94 13.25 21.20
C GLU A 55 23.17 11.76 20.90
N GLU A 56 22.41 10.87 21.56
CA GLU A 56 22.53 9.43 21.37
C GLU A 56 22.17 8.97 19.96
N VAL A 57 21.34 9.70 19.23
CA VAL A 57 20.90 9.36 17.87
C VAL A 57 21.38 10.34 16.80
N GLU A 58 22.19 11.34 17.18
CA GLU A 58 22.63 12.42 16.28
C GLU A 58 23.32 11.90 15.01
N GLY A 59 24.10 10.82 15.14
CA GLY A 59 24.85 10.20 14.03
C GLY A 59 24.04 9.32 13.08
N ASP A 60 22.71 9.20 13.23
CA ASP A 60 21.83 8.35 12.40
C ASP A 60 22.24 6.87 12.32
N ASP A 61 23.07 6.42 13.25
CA ASP A 61 23.67 5.08 13.31
C ASP A 61 23.24 4.32 14.57
N PHE A 62 22.25 4.83 15.31
CA PHE A 62 21.85 4.28 16.61
C PHE A 62 21.47 2.81 16.51
N VAL A 63 20.65 2.45 15.50
CA VAL A 63 20.26 1.06 15.25
C VAL A 63 21.49 0.23 14.89
N ASP A 64 22.35 0.71 13.99
CA ASP A 64 23.56 -0.02 13.61
C ASP A 64 24.50 -0.28 14.80
N ARG A 65 24.72 0.74 15.66
CA ARG A 65 25.51 0.61 16.89
C ARG A 65 24.87 -0.39 17.86
N LEU A 66 23.54 -0.34 18.00
CA LEU A 66 22.78 -1.28 18.83
C LEU A 66 23.03 -2.72 18.37
N TYR A 67 22.96 -3.00 17.06
CA TYR A 67 23.12 -4.35 16.51
C TYR A 67 24.58 -4.84 16.44
N ARG A 68 25.57 -3.95 16.25
CA ARG A 68 27.01 -4.30 16.30
C ARG A 68 27.47 -4.69 17.70
N GLY A 69 26.84 -4.16 18.74
CA GLY A 69 27.16 -4.51 20.13
C GLY A 69 26.76 -5.93 20.54
N PHE A 70 26.00 -6.65 19.70
CA PHE A 70 25.56 -8.03 19.99
C PHE A 70 26.53 -9.08 19.44
N ASN A 71 26.93 -10.02 20.30
CA ASN A 71 27.58 -11.25 19.87
C ASN A 71 26.52 -12.28 19.43
N TRP A 72 26.27 -12.33 18.12
CA TRP A 72 25.24 -13.20 17.51
C TRP A 72 25.61 -14.70 17.50
N ASN A 73 26.86 -15.07 17.80
CA ASN A 73 27.34 -16.46 17.72
C ASN A 73 27.22 -17.24 19.05
N GLY A 74 26.71 -16.64 20.13
CA GLY A 74 26.81 -17.18 21.49
C GLY A 74 25.51 -17.39 22.27
N TYR A 75 24.34 -17.24 21.64
CA TYR A 75 23.04 -17.33 22.34
C TYR A 75 22.58 -18.77 22.57
N ARG A 76 23.22 -19.47 23.52
CA ARG A 76 22.69 -20.67 24.19
C ARG A 76 23.07 -20.64 25.67
N GLY A 77 22.38 -19.81 26.45
CA GLY A 77 22.60 -19.67 27.89
C GLY A 77 21.41 -19.04 28.61
N PRO A 78 21.32 -19.13 29.95
CA PRO A 78 20.14 -18.77 30.74
C PRO A 78 19.73 -17.28 30.72
N ASN A 79 20.50 -16.41 30.06
CA ASN A 79 20.20 -14.99 29.82
C ASN A 79 19.77 -14.71 28.36
N GLU A 80 19.23 -15.71 27.67
CA GLU A 80 18.77 -15.61 26.28
C GLU A 80 17.64 -14.58 26.15
N LYS A 81 17.86 -13.56 25.31
CA LYS A 81 16.81 -12.60 24.96
C LYS A 81 15.86 -13.30 24.00
N LYS A 82 14.57 -13.35 24.34
CA LYS A 82 13.54 -13.93 23.49
C LYS A 82 13.52 -13.19 22.14
N LEU A 83 13.74 -13.91 21.05
CA LEU A 83 13.55 -13.39 19.69
C LEU A 83 12.06 -13.26 19.38
N ILE A 84 11.69 -12.21 18.66
CA ILE A 84 10.33 -11.97 18.18
C ILE A 84 10.37 -12.01 16.65
N LYS A 85 9.51 -12.83 16.05
CA LYS A 85 9.32 -12.88 14.60
C LYS A 85 8.16 -11.95 14.20
N MET A 86 8.49 -10.88 13.50
CA MET A 86 7.49 -9.98 12.91
C MET A 86 7.30 -10.34 11.43
N LEU A 87 6.05 -10.58 11.04
CA LEU A 87 5.65 -10.59 9.64
C LEU A 87 5.28 -9.16 9.24
N HIS A 88 5.87 -8.64 8.16
CA HIS A 88 5.43 -7.39 7.53
C HIS A 88 4.76 -7.71 6.20
N VAL A 89 3.49 -7.37 6.07
CA VAL A 89 2.69 -7.50 4.84
C VAL A 89 2.24 -6.11 4.38
N THR A 90 2.29 -5.86 3.09
CA THR A 90 1.88 -4.59 2.48
C THR A 90 1.45 -4.84 1.04
N ASP A 91 0.71 -3.91 0.44
CA ASP A 91 0.44 -3.85 -1.00
C ASP A 91 -0.14 -5.15 -1.54
N THR A 92 -1.08 -5.71 -0.77
CA THR A 92 -1.69 -6.99 -1.10
C THR A 92 -2.53 -6.92 -2.36
N HIS A 93 -3.10 -5.75 -2.71
CA HIS A 93 -3.90 -5.54 -3.93
C HIS A 93 -4.68 -6.79 -4.36
N LEU A 94 -5.57 -7.25 -3.49
CA LEU A 94 -6.36 -8.45 -3.76
C LEU A 94 -7.37 -8.11 -4.86
N ASP A 95 -7.38 -8.87 -5.95
CA ASP A 95 -8.42 -8.78 -6.97
C ASP A 95 -9.37 -10.00 -6.85
N LEU A 96 -10.54 -9.79 -6.22
CA LEU A 96 -11.59 -10.81 -6.09
C LEU A 96 -12.26 -11.13 -7.42
N ASP A 97 -12.08 -10.27 -8.42
CA ASP A 97 -12.60 -10.40 -9.78
C ASP A 97 -11.49 -10.78 -10.77
N TYR A 98 -10.31 -11.16 -10.27
CA TYR A 98 -9.25 -11.77 -11.06
C TYR A 98 -9.79 -13.03 -11.74
N GLN A 99 -9.52 -13.17 -13.03
CA GLN A 99 -10.01 -14.28 -13.83
C GLN A 99 -8.84 -14.95 -14.54
N GLU A 100 -8.53 -16.20 -14.15
CA GLU A 100 -7.61 -17.03 -14.92
C GLU A 100 -8.07 -17.12 -16.39
N GLY A 101 -7.12 -17.01 -17.32
CA GLY A 101 -7.38 -17.00 -18.76
C GLY A 101 -7.73 -15.62 -19.35
N SER A 102 -8.00 -14.61 -18.52
CA SER A 102 -8.27 -13.25 -18.99
C SER A 102 -7.02 -12.57 -19.57
N ASN A 103 -7.18 -11.47 -20.30
CA ASN A 103 -6.06 -10.82 -20.95
C ASN A 103 -5.12 -10.14 -19.95
N VAL A 104 -3.83 -10.48 -19.97
CA VAL A 104 -2.80 -9.84 -19.11
C VAL A 104 -2.29 -8.50 -19.66
N MET A 105 -2.57 -8.18 -20.92
CA MET A 105 -2.11 -6.96 -21.60
C MET A 105 -3.29 -6.24 -22.26
N CYS A 106 -4.05 -5.52 -21.45
CA CYS A 106 -5.19 -4.70 -21.85
C CYS A 106 -4.83 -3.21 -21.90
N GLU A 107 -5.71 -2.37 -22.45
CA GLU A 107 -5.52 -0.91 -22.53
C GLU A 107 -5.94 -0.17 -21.24
N MET A 108 -6.30 -0.91 -20.19
CA MET A 108 -6.72 -0.36 -18.90
C MET A 108 -5.54 -0.28 -17.92
N VAL A 109 -5.78 0.36 -16.78
CA VAL A 109 -4.81 0.40 -15.66
C VAL A 109 -4.74 -0.91 -14.90
N LEU A 110 -5.80 -1.74 -14.97
CA LEU A 110 -5.85 -3.10 -14.43
C LEU A 110 -6.39 -4.08 -15.48
N CYS A 111 -5.62 -5.13 -15.70
CA CYS A 111 -5.85 -6.29 -16.56
C CYS A 111 -6.03 -7.54 -15.69
N CYS A 112 -6.04 -8.74 -16.29
CA CYS A 112 -6.33 -10.00 -15.59
C CYS A 112 -7.70 -10.08 -14.87
N HIS A 113 -8.52 -9.05 -15.00
CA HIS A 113 -9.82 -8.91 -14.37
C HIS A 113 -10.93 -9.41 -15.29
N LYS A 114 -12.02 -9.96 -14.74
CA LYS A 114 -13.13 -10.56 -15.51
C LYS A 114 -13.74 -9.66 -16.59
N SER A 115 -13.64 -8.34 -16.44
CA SER A 115 -14.15 -7.35 -17.40
C SER A 115 -13.23 -7.07 -18.59
N GLN A 116 -12.02 -7.63 -18.65
CA GLN A 116 -10.98 -7.28 -19.61
C GLN A 116 -10.86 -8.26 -20.79
N GLY A 117 -11.83 -9.18 -20.92
CA GLY A 117 -11.85 -10.19 -21.98
C GLY A 117 -10.81 -11.28 -21.80
N PHE A 118 -10.80 -12.23 -22.73
CA PHE A 118 -9.91 -13.39 -22.68
C PHE A 118 -8.59 -13.15 -23.41
N GLY A 119 -7.51 -13.72 -22.86
CA GLY A 119 -6.25 -13.85 -23.58
C GLY A 119 -6.35 -14.92 -24.68
N ILE A 120 -5.48 -14.82 -25.67
CA ILE A 120 -5.34 -15.74 -26.79
C ILE A 120 -3.87 -16.18 -26.88
N TYR A 121 -3.63 -17.50 -26.83
CA TYR A 121 -2.32 -18.08 -27.14
C TYR A 121 -2.06 -18.02 -28.66
N ARG A 122 -1.66 -16.86 -29.20
CA ARG A 122 -1.19 -16.78 -30.59
C ARG A 122 0.34 -16.93 -30.63
N GLY A 123 0.79 -17.85 -31.48
CA GLY A 123 2.15 -18.39 -31.48
C GLY A 123 3.25 -17.50 -32.04
N ASP A 124 3.02 -16.26 -32.50
CA ASP A 124 4.11 -15.49 -33.11
C ASP A 124 4.10 -13.96 -33.03
N SER A 125 3.08 -13.27 -32.49
CA SER A 125 3.07 -11.81 -32.63
C SER A 125 2.38 -11.09 -31.48
N GLN A 126 3.19 -10.30 -30.78
CA GLN A 126 2.85 -9.31 -29.76
C GLN A 126 2.38 -9.93 -28.43
N ASN A 127 3.11 -9.64 -27.33
CA ASN A 127 2.76 -10.01 -25.95
C ASN A 127 1.35 -9.57 -25.48
N GLN A 128 0.57 -8.90 -26.32
CA GLN A 128 -0.66 -8.14 -26.03
C GLN A 128 -1.90 -8.99 -25.70
N PHE A 129 -1.85 -10.31 -25.86
CA PHE A 129 -3.00 -11.16 -25.61
C PHE A 129 -2.68 -12.40 -24.78
N LYS A 130 -1.61 -12.38 -23.98
CA LYS A 130 -1.30 -13.54 -23.14
C LYS A 130 -2.42 -13.77 -22.09
N PRO A 131 -2.85 -15.01 -21.86
CA PRO A 131 -3.84 -15.31 -20.84
C PRO A 131 -3.23 -15.32 -19.43
N ALA A 132 -4.01 -14.86 -18.47
CA ALA A 132 -3.67 -14.77 -17.05
C ALA A 132 -3.51 -16.18 -16.45
N SER A 133 -2.43 -16.39 -15.70
CA SER A 133 -2.21 -17.64 -14.98
C SER A 133 -3.06 -17.68 -13.71
N ARG A 134 -3.35 -18.88 -13.20
CA ARG A 134 -4.03 -19.08 -11.91
C ARG A 134 -3.40 -18.32 -10.74
N TRP A 135 -2.09 -18.08 -10.78
CA TRP A 135 -1.32 -17.55 -9.66
C TRP A 135 -1.03 -16.04 -9.74
N GLY A 136 -1.54 -15.36 -10.77
CA GLY A 136 -1.14 -14.00 -11.11
C GLY A 136 -0.36 -13.94 -12.42
N ALA A 137 0.06 -12.74 -12.81
CA ALA A 137 0.91 -12.50 -13.97
C ALA A 137 2.21 -11.78 -13.54
N ILE A 138 3.27 -11.90 -14.35
CA ILE A 138 4.59 -11.33 -14.07
C ILE A 138 5.05 -10.40 -15.19
N GLY A 139 6.04 -9.55 -14.89
CA GLY A 139 6.63 -8.61 -15.86
C GLY A 139 5.76 -7.37 -16.06
N ASP A 140 5.58 -6.95 -17.31
CA ASP A 140 4.81 -5.73 -17.65
C ASP A 140 3.29 -5.90 -17.58
N ALA A 141 2.80 -7.03 -17.06
CA ALA A 141 1.38 -7.28 -16.88
C ALA A 141 0.82 -6.33 -15.80
N LYS A 142 -0.19 -5.55 -16.16
CA LYS A 142 -0.89 -4.64 -15.24
C LYS A 142 -1.94 -5.40 -14.45
N CYS A 143 -1.53 -6.38 -13.66
CA CYS A 143 -2.45 -7.27 -12.95
C CYS A 143 -2.19 -7.22 -11.45
N ASP A 144 -3.27 -7.19 -10.70
CA ASP A 144 -3.27 -7.44 -9.26
C ASP A 144 -3.39 -8.93 -8.97
N ILE A 145 -3.28 -9.32 -7.69
CA ILE A 145 -3.12 -10.73 -7.33
C ILE A 145 -4.47 -11.42 -7.09
N PRO A 146 -4.62 -12.69 -7.53
CA PRO A 146 -5.81 -13.47 -7.22
C PRO A 146 -5.86 -13.88 -5.75
N ASP A 147 -7.07 -14.15 -5.28
CA ASP A 147 -7.35 -14.65 -3.93
C ASP A 147 -6.53 -15.89 -3.57
N ILE A 148 -6.34 -16.82 -4.51
CA ILE A 148 -5.58 -18.06 -4.27
C ILE A 148 -4.12 -17.78 -3.92
N SER A 149 -3.50 -16.75 -4.49
CA SER A 149 -2.11 -16.40 -4.19
C SER A 149 -1.97 -15.83 -2.78
N VAL A 150 -2.92 -14.98 -2.36
CA VAL A 150 -3.01 -14.49 -0.98
C VAL A 150 -3.21 -15.66 -0.01
N GLN A 151 -4.11 -16.59 -0.35
CA GLN A 151 -4.37 -17.77 0.48
C GLN A 151 -3.11 -18.62 0.69
N LYS A 152 -2.37 -18.91 -0.38
CA LYS A 152 -1.13 -19.68 -0.28
C LYS A 152 -0.01 -18.96 0.46
N LEU A 153 0.08 -17.64 0.34
CA LEU A 153 1.00 -16.84 1.15
C LEU A 153 0.70 -17.01 2.64
N VAL A 154 -0.55 -16.82 3.05
CA VAL A 154 -0.93 -16.88 4.47
C VAL A 154 -0.82 -18.31 5.02
N GLU A 155 -1.18 -19.34 4.25
CA GLU A 155 -0.95 -20.74 4.63
C GLU A 155 0.54 -21.01 4.88
N PHE A 156 1.42 -20.57 3.97
CA PHE A 156 2.87 -20.71 4.13
C PHE A 156 3.37 -19.98 5.39
N VAL A 157 2.93 -18.74 5.59
CA VAL A 157 3.30 -17.95 6.78
C VAL A 157 2.85 -18.64 8.06
N ARG A 158 1.61 -19.13 8.11
CA ARG A 158 1.08 -19.85 9.26
C ARG A 158 1.91 -21.09 9.59
N ASP A 159 2.20 -21.90 8.58
CA ASP A 159 2.76 -23.25 8.78
C ASP A 159 4.29 -23.26 8.89
N GLN A 160 4.97 -22.35 8.19
CA GLN A 160 6.45 -22.35 8.08
C GLN A 160 7.09 -21.21 8.86
N VAL A 161 6.44 -20.04 8.92
CA VAL A 161 7.01 -18.86 9.58
C VAL A 161 6.53 -18.77 11.03
N ALA A 162 5.24 -18.98 11.29
CA ALA A 162 4.59 -18.86 12.59
C ALA A 162 5.03 -17.58 13.34
N PRO A 163 4.69 -16.38 12.82
CA PRO A 163 5.14 -15.12 13.41
C PRO A 163 4.51 -14.87 14.79
N ASP A 164 5.22 -14.13 15.64
CA ASP A 164 4.71 -13.66 16.94
C ASP A 164 3.84 -12.42 16.78
N MET A 165 4.06 -11.64 15.71
CA MET A 165 3.28 -10.43 15.40
C MET A 165 3.16 -10.18 13.90
N VAL A 166 2.10 -9.47 13.51
CA VAL A 166 1.85 -9.06 12.12
C VAL A 166 1.76 -7.54 12.04
N MET A 167 2.63 -6.93 11.25
CA MET A 167 2.50 -5.56 10.78
C MET A 167 1.90 -5.58 9.39
N TRP A 168 0.73 -4.95 9.22
CA TRP A 168 0.06 -4.86 7.94
C TRP A 168 -0.19 -3.39 7.59
N THR A 169 0.49 -2.91 6.54
CA THR A 169 0.54 -1.46 6.20
C THR A 169 -0.43 -1.05 5.10
N GLY A 170 -1.39 -1.91 4.74
CA GLY A 170 -2.51 -1.55 3.86
C GLY A 170 -2.24 -1.81 2.38
N ASP A 171 -2.83 -0.93 1.56
CA ASP A 171 -3.02 -1.04 0.11
C ASP A 171 -3.61 -2.39 -0.35
N VAL A 172 -4.92 -2.50 -0.12
CA VAL A 172 -5.65 -3.78 -0.13
C VAL A 172 -6.46 -3.98 -1.40
N VAL A 173 -7.10 -2.90 -1.86
CA VAL A 173 -8.01 -2.95 -3.00
C VAL A 173 -7.23 -3.04 -4.29
N PRO A 174 -7.79 -3.63 -5.35
CA PRO A 174 -7.13 -3.68 -6.64
C PRO A 174 -7.17 -2.29 -7.29
N HIS A 175 -6.34 -2.08 -8.29
CA HIS A 175 -6.22 -0.91 -9.14
C HIS A 175 -7.41 -0.73 -10.10
N ASP A 176 -8.58 -1.28 -9.77
CA ASP A 176 -9.85 -1.10 -10.49
C ASP A 176 -10.49 0.26 -10.15
N ILE A 177 -9.70 1.33 -10.22
CA ILE A 177 -10.02 2.70 -9.79
C ILE A 177 -11.35 3.26 -10.34
N TRP A 178 -11.89 2.66 -11.40
CA TRP A 178 -13.22 2.98 -11.91
C TRP A 178 -14.38 2.54 -11.00
N ASN A 179 -14.17 1.56 -10.12
CA ASN A 179 -15.15 0.90 -9.26
C ASN A 179 -14.91 1.12 -7.75
N GLN A 180 -14.14 2.16 -7.40
CA GLN A 180 -13.83 2.46 -5.99
C GLN A 180 -14.97 3.24 -5.33
N HIS A 181 -15.79 2.52 -4.56
CA HIS A 181 -16.86 3.08 -3.71
C HIS A 181 -16.91 2.33 -2.37
N PHE A 182 -17.55 2.91 -1.34
CA PHE A 182 -17.51 2.42 0.04
C PHE A 182 -17.73 0.90 0.21
N ASN A 183 -18.76 0.35 -0.42
CA ASN A 183 -19.08 -1.08 -0.32
C ASN A 183 -18.02 -1.98 -0.98
N HIS A 184 -17.48 -1.53 -2.11
CA HIS A 184 -16.38 -2.21 -2.82
C HIS A 184 -15.17 -2.26 -1.90
N THR A 185 -14.64 -1.11 -1.50
CA THR A 185 -13.47 -1.02 -0.61
C THR A 185 -13.66 -1.84 0.67
N THR A 186 -14.82 -1.74 1.31
CA THR A 186 -15.13 -2.47 2.55
C THR A 186 -15.15 -3.99 2.33
N THR A 187 -15.61 -4.47 1.17
CA THR A 187 -15.65 -5.90 0.85
C THR A 187 -14.25 -6.50 0.81
N TYR A 188 -13.31 -5.83 0.13
CA TYR A 188 -11.93 -6.29 -0.01
C TYR A 188 -11.15 -6.22 1.30
N VAL A 189 -11.29 -5.09 2.02
CA VAL A 189 -10.66 -4.93 3.34
C VAL A 189 -11.16 -5.98 4.32
N LYS A 190 -12.46 -6.27 4.35
CA LYS A 190 -13.01 -7.34 5.20
C LYS A 190 -12.51 -8.71 4.79
N ALA A 191 -12.55 -9.04 3.49
CA ALA A 191 -12.14 -10.35 2.99
C ALA A 191 -10.73 -10.74 3.47
N ILE A 192 -9.75 -9.85 3.29
CA ILE A 192 -8.38 -10.14 3.72
C ILE A 192 -8.22 -10.04 5.25
N THR A 193 -8.91 -9.10 5.92
CA THR A 193 -8.85 -8.97 7.38
C THR A 193 -9.36 -10.23 8.06
N ASP A 194 -10.52 -10.73 7.62
CA ASP A 194 -11.13 -11.94 8.16
C ASP A 194 -10.22 -13.15 7.90
N TYR A 195 -9.67 -13.25 6.69
CA TYR A 195 -8.77 -14.35 6.33
C TYR A 195 -7.46 -14.35 7.14
N LEU A 196 -6.84 -13.18 7.35
CA LEU A 196 -5.65 -13.03 8.19
C LEU A 196 -5.97 -13.37 9.65
N ARG A 197 -7.09 -12.86 10.20
CA ARG A 197 -7.52 -13.14 11.58
C ARG A 197 -7.83 -14.61 11.80
N GLU A 198 -8.40 -15.28 10.81
CA GLU A 198 -8.74 -16.70 10.91
C GLU A 198 -7.49 -17.59 10.91
N ASN A 199 -6.47 -17.23 10.12
CA ASN A 199 -5.31 -18.09 9.87
C ASN A 199 -4.08 -17.74 10.70
N LEU A 200 -3.96 -16.51 11.21
CA LEU A 200 -2.78 -16.03 11.95
C LEU A 200 -3.07 -15.76 13.43
N LYS A 201 -4.04 -16.46 14.04
CA LYS A 201 -4.50 -16.27 15.44
C LYS A 201 -3.39 -16.32 16.52
N GLY A 202 -2.25 -16.92 16.22
CA GLY A 202 -1.11 -17.02 17.13
C GLY A 202 -0.21 -15.77 17.15
N ALA A 203 -0.35 -14.89 16.17
CA ALA A 203 0.38 -13.63 16.08
C ALA A 203 -0.46 -12.50 16.69
N GLN A 204 0.13 -11.72 17.59
CA GLN A 204 -0.52 -10.58 18.27
C GLN A 204 -0.19 -9.24 17.63
#